data_AF-C9MV45-F1
#
_entry.id   AF-C9MV45-F1
#
_cell.length_a   1.000
_cell.length_b   1.000
_cell.length_c   1.000
_cell.angle_alpha   90.00
_cell.angle_beta   90.00
_cell.angle_gamma   90.00
#
_symmetry.space_group_name_H-M   'P 1'
#
loop_
_entity.id
_entity.type
_entity.pdbx_description
1 polymer ?
#
loop_
_entity_poly.entity_id
_entity_poly.type
_entity_poly.pdbx_seq_one_letter_code
_entity_poly.pdbx_strand_id
1 'polypeptide(L)' 'MVDNLKEIFLETLHDLSISVAFLRNKEILPYEVEILSTRCKISTDEVFKVLERAKKENWRRK' A
#
# COMPACT_ATOMS: atom_id res chain seq x y z
N MET A 1 7.18 -23.24 11.90
CA MET A 1 7.43 -22.93 10.47
C MET A 1 6.16 -22.60 9.70
N VAL A 2 5.03 -23.29 9.93
CA VAL A 2 3.75 -23.01 9.24
C VAL A 2 3.16 -21.65 9.62
N ASP A 3 3.29 -21.20 10.87
CA ASP A 3 2.79 -19.88 11.30
C ASP A 3 3.46 -18.73 10.55
N ASN A 4 4.78 -18.83 10.34
CA ASN A 4 5.53 -17.86 9.55
C ASN A 4 5.07 -17.82 8.08
N LEU A 5 4.69 -18.97 7.49
CA LEU A 5 4.18 -19.00 6.12
C LEU A 5 2.81 -18.33 6.01
N LYS A 6 1.92 -18.57 6.98
CA LYS A 6 0.58 -17.97 7.01
C LYS A 6 0.67 -16.45 7.10
N GLU A 7 1.49 -15.92 8.01
CA GLU A 7 1.68 -14.48 8.18
C GLU A 7 2.25 -13.83 6.92
N ILE A 8 3.36 -14.37 6.38
CA ILE A 8 3.97 -13.88 5.14
C ILE A 8 2.97 -13.89 3.97
N PHE A 9 2.15 -14.95 3.87
CA PHE A 9 1.16 -15.07 2.81
C PHE A 9 0.08 -13.98 2.92
N LEU A 10 -0.44 -13.72 4.13
CA LEU A 10 -1.42 -12.67 4.36
C LEU A 10 -0.84 -11.27 4.11
N GLU A 11 0.39 -10.99 4.57
CA GLU A 11 1.08 -9.74 4.28
C GLU A 11 1.25 -9.52 2.78
N THR A 12 1.62 -10.57 2.04
CA THR A 12 1.76 -10.51 0.58
C THR A 12 0.43 -10.20 -0.10
N LEU A 13 -0.68 -10.80 0.35
CA LEU A 13 -2.01 -10.51 -0.19
C LEU A 13 -2.43 -9.06 0.06
N HIS A 14 -2.14 -8.52 1.25
CA HIS A 14 -2.41 -7.10 1.54
C HIS A 14 -1.60 -6.18 0.61
N ASP A 15 -0.32 -6.47 0.39
CA ASP A 15 0.55 -5.65 -0.46
C ASP A 15 0.10 -5.65 -1.92
N LEU A 16 -0.36 -6.81 -2.39
CA LEU A 16 -0.97 -6.94 -3.72
C LEU A 16 -2.29 -6.17 -3.81
N SER A 17 -3.16 -6.24 -2.80
CA SER A 17 -4.41 -5.46 -2.75
C SER A 17 -4.15 -3.97 -2.93
N ILE A 18 -3.24 -3.41 -2.12
CA ILE A 18 -2.88 -1.99 -2.14
C ILE A 18 -2.30 -1.61 -3.52
N SER A 19 -1.39 -2.44 -4.05
CA SER A 19 -0.78 -2.21 -5.36
C SER A 19 -1.83 -2.18 -6.48
N VAL A 20 -2.78 -3.12 -6.45
CA VAL A 20 -3.87 -3.20 -7.43
C VAL A 20 -4.81 -2.00 -7.30
N ALA A 21 -5.15 -1.59 -6.08
CA ALA A 21 -5.99 -0.42 -5.83
C ALA A 21 -5.34 0.84 -6.42
N PHE A 22 -4.06 1.06 -6.12
CA PHE A 22 -3.28 2.17 -6.67
C PHE A 22 -3.24 2.17 -8.21
N LEU A 23 -2.85 1.04 -8.82
CA LEU A 23 -2.68 0.93 -10.27
C LEU A 23 -3.99 1.02 -11.05
N ARG A 24 -5.10 0.53 -10.49
CA ARG A 24 -6.42 0.59 -11.12
C ARG A 24 -7.17 1.88 -10.78
N ASN A 25 -6.50 2.84 -10.13
CA ASN A 25 -7.07 4.09 -9.65
C ASN A 25 -8.36 3.88 -8.85
N LYS A 26 -8.42 2.77 -8.09
CA LYS A 26 -9.49 2.55 -7.11
C LYS A 26 -9.19 3.37 -5.86
N GLU A 27 -10.24 3.59 -5.07
CA GLU A 27 -10.11 4.17 -3.75
C GLU A 27 -9.26 3.24 -2.87
N ILE A 28 -8.29 3.82 -2.17
CA ILE A 28 -7.48 3.11 -1.16
C ILE A 28 -8.22 3.25 0.16
N LEU A 29 -8.46 2.13 0.82
CA LEU A 29 -9.28 2.09 2.03
C LEU A 29 -8.51 2.68 3.23
N PRO A 30 -9.19 3.23 4.25
CA PRO A 30 -8.53 3.86 5.40
C PRO A 30 -7.48 2.96 6.09
N TYR A 31 -7.77 1.67 6.28
CA TYR A 31 -6.82 0.73 6.88
C TYR A 31 -5.57 0.50 6.00
N GLU A 32 -5.70 0.60 4.67
CA GLU A 32 -4.56 0.48 3.74
C GLU A 32 -3.64 1.70 3.85
N VAL A 33 -4.21 2.88 4.09
CA VAL A 33 -3.47 4.11 4.38
C VAL A 33 -2.70 3.98 5.70
N GLU A 34 -3.29 3.40 6.74
CA GLU A 34 -2.62 3.14 8.02
C GLU A 34 -1.44 2.16 7.88
N ILE A 35 -1.61 1.11 7.06
CA ILE A 35 -0.53 0.15 6.74
C ILE A 35 0.64 0.88 6.06
N LEU A 36 0.35 1.71 5.05
CA LEU A 36 1.37 2.49 4.34
C LEU A 36 2.06 3.50 5.28
N SER A 37 1.30 4.21 6.11
CA SER A 37 1.82 5.15 7.10
C SER A 37 2.81 4.46 8.05
N THR A 38 2.42 3.30 8.59
CA THR A 38 3.24 2.53 9.52
C THR A 38 4.53 2.04 8.86
N ARG A 39 4.44 1.46 7.67
CA ARG A 39 5.59 0.87 6.96
C ARG A 39 6.55 1.91 6.42
N CYS A 40 6.04 3.02 5.90
CA CYS A 40 6.85 4.12 5.36
C CYS A 40 7.31 5.12 6.43
N LYS A 41 6.81 5.00 7.67
CA LYS A 41 7.13 5.91 8.80
C LYS A 41 6.81 7.37 8.49
N ILE A 42 5.66 7.60 7.86
CA ILE A 42 5.12 8.93 7.52
C ILE A 42 3.69 9.05 8.07
N SER A 43 3.16 10.26 8.21
CA SER A 43 1.78 10.45 8.65
C SER A 43 0.78 9.98 7.58
N THR A 44 -0.46 9.67 7.98
CA THR A 44 -1.54 9.31 7.06
C THR A 44 -1.84 10.43 6.05
N ASP A 45 -1.80 11.69 6.48
CA ASP A 45 -1.92 12.85 5.58
C ASP A 45 -0.81 12.89 4.53
N GLU A 46 0.40 12.50 4.90
CA GLU A 46 1.54 12.45 4.00
C GLU A 46 1.46 11.28 3.02
N VAL A 47 0.87 10.15 3.43
CA VAL A 47 0.55 9.04 2.51
C VAL A 47 -0.32 9.53 1.35
N PHE A 48 -1.40 10.29 1.61
CA PHE A 48 -2.26 10.82 0.55
C PHE A 48 -1.49 11.72 -0.43
N LYS A 49 -0.66 12.63 0.07
CA LYS A 49 0.18 13.50 -0.76
C LYS A 49 1.14 12.70 -1.64
N VAL A 50 1.74 11.66 -1.09
CA VAL A 50 2.65 10.77 -1.84
C VAL A 50 1.88 9.99 -2.91
N LEU A 51 0.69 9.47 -2.60
CA LEU A 51 -0.16 8.76 -3.56
C LEU A 51 -0.59 9.67 -4.72
N GLU A 52 -1.00 10.91 -4.44
CA GLU A 52 -1.35 11.89 -5.48
C GLU A 52 -0.14 12.20 -6.38
N ARG A 53 1.02 12.45 -5.76
CA ARG A 53 2.28 12.67 -6.49
C ARG A 53 2.64 11.48 -7.35
N ALA A 54 2.57 10.27 -6.81
CA ALA A 54 2.90 9.04 -7.50
C ALA A 54 1.98 8.80 -8.72
N LYS A 55 0.69 9.13 -8.61
CA LYS A 55 -0.26 9.10 -9.75
C LYS A 55 0.13 10.13 -10.81
N LYS A 56 0.39 11.37 -10.41
CA LYS A 56 0.77 12.47 -11.32
C LYS A 56 2.07 12.17 -12.08
N GLU A 57 3.04 11.58 -11.41
CA GLU A 57 4.35 11.21 -11.96
C GLU A 57 4.35 9.83 -12.64
N ASN A 58 3.21 9.12 -12.68
CA ASN A 58 3.08 7.78 -13.24
C ASN A 58 4.12 6.79 -12.68
N TRP A 59 4.30 6.77 -11.36
CA TRP A 59 5.20 5.82 -10.72
C TRP A 59 4.78 4.38 -11.03
N ARG A 60 5.70 3.61 -11.60
CA ARG A 60 5.52 2.19 -11.90
C ARG A 60 6.74 1.43 -11.39
N ARG A 61 6.51 0.21 -10.90
CA ARG A 61 7.61 -0.70 -10.57
C ARG A 61 8.34 -1.01 -11.88
N LYS A 62 9.66 -0.80 -11.87
CA LYS A 62 10.55 -1.10 -13.01
C LYS A 62 10.76 -2.60 -13.13
#